data_AF-A0A0S8GP18-F1
#
_entry.id   AF-A0A0S8GP18-F1
#
_cell.length_a   1.000
_cell.length_b   1.000
_cell.length_c   1.000
_cell.angle_alpha   90.00
_cell.angle_beta   90.00
_cell.angle_gamma   90.00
#
_symmetry.space_group_name_H-M   'P 1'
#
loop_
_entity.id
_entity.type
_entity.pdbx_description
1 polymer ?
#
loop_
_entity_poly.entity_id
_entity_poly.type
_entity_poly.pdbx_seq_one_letter_code
_entity_poly.pdbx_strand_id
1 'polypeptide(L)'
;YNCQLTVSDPCAVNSPQVMEISLEVIGPIIDISATRLEFFAYVGGPEPEDESFTIGNTGGGILNWVMEPNDLWQEASPTSGSLARGEPYDNITVGVNVAGLEPGVYQDNLLICDPWAINTPQAVEVILRLAPDNDNFWVPYRYATIQAAIDAAANGDCVMIADGTYSGEGNRDIDIKGKAITIRSENGPENCIIDCDGDWDDYHRGFYIHSGEDEDTIIEGVAINGGWIERGGGVYCIDSSPSILNCKFGWNAAFKEGGAIFNQNSDMKLTNCIFNYNVVIAFQSGLESLYGGGAICNIASGPTITHCSFIDNGTYGESVYMVKAAVYGGGMRNCNSNPILHNCIFWKNETEPGHGGGMYNEESNATLINCTFSRNRAKDGSRFYFISDGNGIYNLNSQITITNSILWGDYEEEIIEVNSTTTANYCNIEGGWPGEGNIDADPYFINADPKSPIADTLPFPGEEVLDLHVRSEAGRWKAEDESWVFDPCTSPCIDAGDPNMDWTAELWPHGGRINMGAYGGTAEASMSLNEVGNICDLNHDGAVDLKDWDLFSDKWKWEQVLLKADLDRNGVVEVRDAYIFVCNWLWGK
;
A
#
# COMPACT_ATOMS: atom_id res chain seq x y z
N TYR A 1 -19.44 -22.33 45.15
CA TYR A 1 -19.99 -22.96 46.36
C TYR A 1 -18.92 -22.95 47.43
N ASN A 2 -19.20 -22.42 48.63
CA ASN A 2 -18.24 -22.37 49.72
C ASN A 2 -18.78 -23.18 50.91
N CYS A 3 -17.96 -24.03 51.50
CA CYS A 3 -18.27 -24.69 52.76
C CYS A 3 -17.05 -24.70 53.68
N GLN A 4 -17.31 -24.76 54.98
CA GLN A 4 -16.28 -24.82 56.00
C GLN A 4 -16.21 -26.22 56.57
N LEU A 5 -15.03 -26.83 56.55
CA LEU A 5 -14.74 -28.05 57.30
C LEU A 5 -14.11 -27.67 58.64
N THR A 6 -14.83 -27.92 59.72
CA THR A 6 -14.32 -27.68 61.07
C THR A 6 -13.75 -28.97 61.65
N VAL A 7 -12.47 -28.95 62.03
CA VAL A 7 -11.82 -30.05 62.77
C VAL A 7 -11.63 -29.62 64.21
N SER A 8 -12.23 -30.38 65.13
CA SER A 8 -12.17 -30.09 66.56
C SER A 8 -11.72 -31.29 67.41
N ASP A 9 -10.86 -31.03 68.39
CA ASP A 9 -10.45 -31.97 69.44
C ASP A 9 -10.52 -31.24 70.79
N PRO A 10 -11.25 -31.76 71.80
CA PRO A 10 -11.44 -31.10 73.09
C PRO A 10 -10.15 -30.80 73.87
N CYS A 11 -9.05 -31.50 73.56
CA CYS A 11 -7.77 -31.40 74.25
C CYS A 11 -6.72 -30.61 73.46
N ALA A 12 -6.99 -30.23 72.21
CA ALA A 12 -6.06 -29.47 71.39
C ALA A 12 -6.19 -27.96 71.63
N VAL A 13 -5.07 -27.30 71.94
CA VAL A 13 -5.04 -25.87 72.32
C VAL A 13 -5.39 -24.93 71.16
N ASN A 14 -5.26 -25.40 69.92
CA ASN A 14 -5.60 -24.68 68.69
C ASN A 14 -6.94 -25.14 68.09
N SER A 15 -7.83 -25.74 68.90
CA SER A 15 -9.13 -26.22 68.43
C SER A 15 -10.24 -25.17 68.61
N PRO A 16 -11.18 -25.04 67.65
CA PRO A 16 -11.23 -25.71 66.34
C PRO A 16 -10.36 -25.03 65.28
N GLN A 17 -9.88 -25.80 64.31
CA GLN A 17 -9.34 -25.26 63.07
C GLN A 17 -10.42 -25.33 61.99
N VAL A 18 -10.55 -24.27 61.21
CA VAL A 18 -11.50 -24.17 60.11
C VAL A 18 -10.73 -24.16 58.80
N MET A 19 -11.08 -25.07 57.90
CA MET A 19 -10.61 -25.08 56.53
C MET A 19 -11.75 -24.60 55.63
N GLU A 20 -11.50 -23.54 54.86
CA GLU A 20 -12.39 -23.10 53.79
C GLU A 20 -12.22 -24.03 52.59
N ILE A 21 -13.33 -24.59 52.11
CA ILE A 21 -13.40 -25.36 50.87
C ILE A 21 -14.26 -24.55 49.88
N SER A 22 -13.66 -24.21 48.75
CA SER A 22 -14.37 -23.62 47.62
C SER A 22 -14.49 -24.64 46.49
N LEU A 23 -15.69 -24.73 45.91
CA LEU A 23 -15.99 -25.43 44.67
C LEU A 23 -16.50 -24.39 43.67
N GLU A 24 -15.73 -24.18 42.62
CA GLU A 24 -16.14 -23.42 41.46
C GLU A 24 -16.78 -24.37 40.43
N VAL A 25 -18.01 -24.08 40.03
CA VAL A 25 -18.67 -24.80 38.93
C VAL A 25 -18.64 -23.88 37.73
N ILE A 26 -17.88 -24.28 36.71
CA ILE A 26 -17.74 -23.54 35.46
C ILE A 26 -18.89 -23.98 34.55
N GLY A 27 -19.70 -23.01 34.09
CA GLY A 27 -20.72 -23.25 33.07
C GLY A 27 -20.11 -23.52 31.69
N PRO A 28 -20.90 -23.91 30.69
CA PRO A 28 -20.42 -24.00 29.32
C PRO A 28 -19.92 -22.65 28.80
N ILE A 29 -19.04 -22.70 27.81
CA ILE A 29 -18.54 -21.52 27.08
C ILE A 29 -18.75 -21.86 25.61
N ILE A 30 -19.54 -21.04 24.92
CA ILE A 30 -19.79 -21.16 23.48
C ILE A 30 -18.51 -20.76 22.76
N ASP A 31 -17.98 -21.66 21.94
CA ASP A 31 -16.86 -21.39 21.06
C ASP A 31 -17.34 -21.49 19.62
N ILE A 32 -17.04 -20.50 18.78
CA ILE A 32 -17.45 -20.45 17.37
C ILE A 32 -16.24 -20.32 16.48
N SER A 33 -16.20 -21.05 15.36
CA SER A 33 -15.05 -21.00 14.45
C SER A 33 -15.02 -19.77 13.54
N ALA A 34 -16.14 -19.09 13.38
CA ALA A 34 -16.28 -17.88 12.57
C ALA A 34 -17.22 -16.89 13.25
N THR A 35 -16.95 -15.60 13.12
CA THR A 35 -17.81 -14.52 13.61
C THR A 35 -18.58 -13.82 12.49
N ARG A 36 -18.28 -14.16 11.22
CA ARG A 36 -18.88 -13.58 10.02
C ARG A 36 -18.88 -14.59 8.87
N LEU A 37 -19.94 -14.58 8.08
CA LEU A 37 -20.14 -15.30 6.81
C LEU A 37 -20.59 -14.30 5.75
N GLU A 38 -20.06 -14.38 4.53
CA GLU A 38 -20.32 -13.36 3.50
C GLU A 38 -20.59 -13.98 2.12
N PHE A 39 -21.81 -13.80 1.64
CA PHE A 39 -22.31 -14.33 0.39
C PHE A 39 -22.36 -13.25 -0.68
N PHE A 40 -22.00 -13.62 -1.91
CA PHE A 40 -22.04 -12.73 -3.07
C PHE A 40 -22.91 -13.35 -4.17
N ALA A 41 -23.85 -12.58 -4.68
CA ALA A 41 -24.72 -12.99 -5.78
C ALA A 41 -25.14 -11.80 -6.65
N TYR A 42 -25.75 -12.07 -7.80
CA TYR A 42 -26.38 -11.04 -8.63
C TYR A 42 -27.87 -11.35 -8.84
N VAL A 43 -28.67 -10.31 -9.07
CA VAL A 43 -30.12 -10.46 -9.23
C VAL A 43 -30.45 -11.43 -10.36
N GLY A 44 -31.28 -12.43 -10.07
CA GLY A 44 -31.67 -13.45 -11.05
C GLY A 44 -30.60 -14.50 -11.34
N GLY A 45 -29.44 -14.41 -10.69
CA GLY A 45 -28.39 -15.43 -10.72
C GLY A 45 -28.74 -16.70 -9.92
N PRO A 46 -27.86 -17.71 -9.97
CA PRO A 46 -27.97 -18.87 -9.09
C PRO A 46 -27.74 -18.47 -7.62
N GLU A 47 -28.27 -19.29 -6.69
CA GLU A 47 -27.91 -19.16 -5.28
C GLU A 47 -26.40 -19.42 -5.10
N PRO A 48 -25.72 -18.63 -4.24
CA PRO A 48 -24.31 -18.88 -3.92
C PRO A 48 -24.16 -20.21 -3.15
N GLU A 49 -22.94 -20.74 -3.09
CA GLU A 49 -22.66 -21.95 -2.33
C GLU A 49 -22.87 -21.74 -0.82
N ASP A 50 -23.35 -22.76 -0.13
CA ASP A 50 -23.56 -22.71 1.32
C ASP A 50 -22.21 -22.59 2.05
N GLU A 51 -22.14 -21.72 3.06
CA GLU A 51 -21.01 -21.62 3.96
C GLU A 51 -21.22 -22.45 5.24
N SER A 52 -20.17 -22.66 6.03
CA SER A 52 -20.30 -23.34 7.31
C SER A 52 -19.37 -22.80 8.39
N PHE A 53 -19.82 -22.90 9.64
CA PHE A 53 -19.03 -22.64 10.83
C PHE A 53 -19.29 -23.73 11.86
N THR A 54 -18.46 -23.81 12.89
CA THR A 54 -18.60 -24.81 13.93
C THR A 54 -18.88 -24.19 15.29
N ILE A 55 -19.64 -24.93 16.12
CA ILE A 55 -19.98 -24.57 17.50
C ILE A 55 -19.36 -25.60 18.44
N GLY A 56 -18.70 -25.15 19.50
CA GLY A 56 -18.04 -25.98 20.49
C GLY A 56 -18.29 -25.54 21.93
N ASN A 57 -17.90 -26.41 22.86
CA ASN A 57 -17.95 -26.14 24.30
C ASN A 57 -16.55 -26.23 24.91
N THR A 58 -15.93 -25.06 25.16
CA THR A 58 -14.63 -24.96 25.82
C THR A 58 -14.73 -24.83 27.35
N GLY A 59 -15.95 -24.64 27.87
CA GLY A 59 -16.25 -24.49 29.28
C GLY A 59 -16.47 -25.80 30.03
N GLY A 60 -17.15 -25.71 31.18
CA GLY A 60 -17.65 -26.87 31.91
C GLY A 60 -19.07 -27.25 31.52
N GLY A 61 -19.67 -28.23 32.19
CA GLY A 61 -21.07 -28.61 31.93
C GLY A 61 -21.34 -29.10 30.51
N ILE A 62 -22.62 -29.07 30.12
CA ILE A 62 -23.11 -29.39 28.77
C ILE A 62 -23.65 -28.10 28.15
N LEU A 63 -23.19 -27.78 26.96
CA LEU A 63 -23.69 -26.68 26.13
C LEU A 63 -24.88 -27.20 25.30
N ASN A 64 -26.09 -26.79 25.63
CA ASN A 64 -27.33 -26.99 24.89
C ASN A 64 -27.63 -25.73 24.08
N TRP A 65 -26.89 -25.54 23.01
CA TRP A 65 -27.00 -24.35 22.19
C TRP A 65 -28.26 -24.41 21.30
N VAL A 66 -28.87 -23.25 21.07
CA VAL A 66 -29.97 -23.02 20.13
C VAL A 66 -29.68 -21.78 19.30
N MET A 67 -30.20 -21.77 18.07
CA MET A 67 -30.05 -20.68 17.10
C MET A 67 -31.37 -20.54 16.31
N GLU A 68 -31.87 -19.32 16.21
CA GLU A 68 -33.05 -19.01 15.39
C GLU A 68 -32.63 -18.02 14.30
N PRO A 69 -32.62 -18.41 13.01
CA PRO A 69 -32.44 -17.46 11.91
C PRO A 69 -33.61 -16.48 11.91
N ASN A 70 -33.33 -15.17 11.88
CA ASN A 70 -34.36 -14.15 12.04
C ASN A 70 -34.95 -13.62 10.72
N ASP A 71 -34.49 -14.12 9.57
CA ASP A 71 -34.76 -13.49 8.27
C ASP A 71 -35.18 -14.45 7.15
N LEU A 72 -35.88 -13.92 6.14
CA LEU A 72 -36.45 -14.67 5.01
C LEU A 72 -35.42 -15.05 3.93
N TRP A 73 -34.24 -14.42 3.94
CA TRP A 73 -33.21 -14.58 2.92
C TRP A 73 -32.03 -15.47 3.37
N GLN A 74 -32.04 -15.96 4.61
CA GLN A 74 -31.00 -16.82 5.17
C GLN A 74 -31.61 -18.08 5.78
N GLU A 75 -30.92 -19.21 5.66
CA GLU A 75 -31.29 -20.49 6.27
C GLU A 75 -30.06 -21.08 6.95
N ALA A 76 -30.24 -21.73 8.11
CA ALA A 76 -29.14 -22.39 8.81
C ALA A 76 -29.57 -23.73 9.41
N SER A 77 -28.68 -24.72 9.37
CA SER A 77 -28.95 -26.08 9.87
C SER A 77 -27.68 -26.78 10.37
N PRO A 78 -27.71 -27.47 11.52
CA PRO A 78 -28.83 -27.57 12.47
C PRO A 78 -29.04 -26.28 13.28
N THR A 79 -30.23 -26.08 13.84
CA THR A 79 -30.59 -24.91 14.66
C THR A 79 -30.49 -25.15 16.17
N SER A 80 -30.08 -26.35 16.59
CA SER A 80 -29.85 -26.70 17.99
C SER A 80 -28.93 -27.90 18.11
N GLY A 81 -28.17 -27.97 19.22
CA GLY A 81 -27.29 -29.09 19.52
C GLY A 81 -26.97 -29.21 21.01
N SER A 82 -26.19 -30.22 21.37
CA SER A 82 -25.84 -30.53 22.76
C SER A 82 -24.42 -31.09 22.86
N LEU A 83 -23.49 -30.30 23.41
CA LEU A 83 -22.07 -30.60 23.44
C LEU A 83 -21.54 -30.65 24.89
N ALA A 84 -21.06 -31.82 25.31
CA ALA A 84 -20.27 -31.93 26.53
C ALA A 84 -18.85 -31.40 26.29
N ARG A 85 -18.15 -31.04 27.35
CA ARG A 85 -16.76 -30.58 27.26
C ARG A 85 -15.88 -31.62 26.55
N GLY A 86 -15.21 -31.21 25.47
CA GLY A 86 -14.28 -32.04 24.71
C GLY A 86 -14.91 -32.98 23.69
N GLU A 87 -16.23 -32.88 23.47
CA GLU A 87 -16.88 -33.49 22.30
C GLU A 87 -16.49 -32.76 21.01
N PRO A 88 -16.59 -33.43 19.84
CA PRO A 88 -16.40 -32.77 18.55
C PRO A 88 -17.35 -31.58 18.37
N TYR A 89 -16.89 -30.56 17.63
CA TYR A 89 -17.72 -29.41 17.31
C TYR A 89 -18.90 -29.82 16.42
N ASP A 90 -20.05 -29.16 16.61
CA ASP A 90 -21.18 -29.26 15.70
C ASP A 90 -20.91 -28.39 14.46
N ASN A 91 -21.10 -28.94 13.26
CA ASN A 91 -20.97 -28.20 12.01
C ASN A 91 -22.32 -27.60 11.59
N ILE A 92 -22.36 -26.30 11.35
CA ILE A 92 -23.55 -25.55 10.96
C ILE A 92 -23.39 -25.09 9.52
N THR A 93 -24.31 -25.49 8.65
CA THR A 93 -24.39 -25.02 7.26
C THR A 93 -25.34 -23.84 7.18
N VAL A 94 -24.94 -22.79 6.49
CA VAL A 94 -25.70 -21.56 6.27
C VAL A 94 -25.82 -21.32 4.77
N GLY A 95 -27.04 -21.15 4.29
CA GLY A 95 -27.35 -20.81 2.90
C GLY A 95 -28.15 -19.51 2.82
N VAL A 96 -28.21 -18.91 1.65
CA VAL A 96 -28.99 -17.70 1.38
C VAL A 96 -29.95 -17.91 0.21
N ASN A 97 -30.98 -17.07 0.14
CA ASN A 97 -31.99 -17.07 -0.91
C ASN A 97 -32.09 -15.69 -1.54
N VAL A 98 -31.66 -15.57 -2.79
CA VAL A 98 -31.62 -14.31 -3.55
C VAL A 98 -32.93 -14.01 -4.27
N ALA A 99 -33.89 -14.95 -4.30
CA ALA A 99 -35.09 -14.83 -5.10
C ALA A 99 -36.01 -13.70 -4.61
N GLY A 100 -36.25 -12.71 -5.49
CA GLY A 100 -37.14 -11.59 -5.22
C GLY A 100 -36.53 -10.48 -4.36
N LEU A 101 -35.23 -10.55 -4.09
CA LEU A 101 -34.46 -9.47 -3.48
C LEU A 101 -34.05 -8.43 -4.54
N GLU A 102 -34.05 -7.17 -4.13
CA GLU A 102 -33.50 -6.06 -4.93
C GLU A 102 -31.98 -5.93 -4.68
N PRO A 103 -31.20 -5.36 -5.61
CA PRO A 103 -29.78 -5.13 -5.39
C PRO A 103 -29.51 -4.36 -4.09
N GLY A 104 -28.51 -4.78 -3.32
CA GLY A 104 -28.20 -4.18 -2.04
C GLY A 104 -27.39 -5.11 -1.13
N VAL A 105 -27.16 -4.64 0.09
CA VAL A 105 -26.50 -5.41 1.15
C VAL A 105 -27.55 -5.78 2.20
N TYR A 106 -27.68 -7.08 2.47
CA TYR A 106 -28.56 -7.67 3.48
C TYR A 106 -27.67 -8.19 4.61
N GLN A 107 -27.98 -7.83 5.86
CA GLN A 107 -27.16 -8.18 7.02
C GLN A 107 -28.04 -8.58 8.20
N ASP A 108 -27.72 -9.71 8.84
CA ASP A 108 -28.38 -10.18 10.05
C ASP A 108 -27.39 -10.95 10.95
N ASN A 109 -27.75 -11.19 12.21
CA ASN A 109 -26.94 -11.97 13.14
C ASN A 109 -27.63 -13.29 13.51
N LEU A 110 -26.94 -14.40 13.28
CA LEU A 110 -27.29 -15.68 13.87
C LEU A 110 -26.87 -15.67 15.35
N LEU A 111 -27.85 -15.67 16.26
CA LEU A 111 -27.62 -15.63 17.70
C LEU A 111 -27.58 -17.05 18.28
N ILE A 112 -26.41 -17.47 18.75
CA ILE A 112 -26.18 -18.75 19.41
C ILE A 112 -26.35 -18.56 20.92
N CYS A 113 -27.35 -19.23 21.48
CA CYS A 113 -27.76 -19.05 22.87
C CYS A 113 -27.71 -20.37 23.65
N ASP A 114 -27.20 -20.33 24.87
CA ASP A 114 -27.46 -21.33 25.92
C ASP A 114 -27.72 -20.56 27.24
N PRO A 115 -28.83 -20.81 27.97
CA PRO A 115 -29.13 -20.12 29.23
C PRO A 115 -28.06 -20.21 30.34
N TRP A 116 -27.18 -21.21 30.25
CA TRP A 116 -26.13 -21.52 31.23
C TRP A 116 -24.73 -21.21 30.74
N ALA A 117 -24.57 -20.85 29.46
CA ALA A 117 -23.26 -20.46 28.95
C ALA A 117 -22.87 -19.07 29.47
N ILE A 118 -21.60 -18.92 29.84
CA ILE A 118 -21.10 -17.69 30.48
C ILE A 118 -21.05 -16.53 29.48
N ASN A 119 -20.86 -16.82 28.20
CA ASN A 119 -20.74 -15.85 27.10
C ASN A 119 -21.96 -15.86 26.16
N THR A 120 -23.13 -16.25 26.66
CA THR A 120 -24.38 -16.23 25.89
C THR A 120 -24.96 -14.81 25.75
N PRO A 121 -25.50 -14.41 24.59
CA PRO A 121 -25.37 -15.05 23.28
C PRO A 121 -24.00 -14.79 22.63
N GLN A 122 -23.58 -15.68 21.73
CA GLN A 122 -22.54 -15.39 20.73
C GLN A 122 -23.23 -15.13 19.39
N ALA A 123 -22.64 -14.28 18.54
CA ALA A 123 -23.22 -13.88 17.27
C ALA A 123 -22.29 -14.22 16.10
N VAL A 124 -22.88 -14.72 15.01
CA VAL A 124 -22.25 -14.82 13.70
C VAL A 124 -22.98 -13.87 12.76
N GLU A 125 -22.29 -12.86 12.26
CA GLU A 125 -22.81 -11.91 11.28
C GLU A 125 -22.94 -12.61 9.92
N VAL A 126 -24.11 -12.56 9.31
CA VAL A 126 -24.35 -13.07 7.95
C VAL A 126 -24.59 -11.87 7.05
N ILE A 127 -23.83 -11.77 5.95
CA ILE A 127 -23.95 -10.70 4.98
C ILE A 127 -24.24 -11.32 3.61
N LEU A 128 -25.29 -10.87 2.93
CA LEU A 128 -25.50 -11.12 1.51
C LEU A 128 -25.33 -9.81 0.74
N ARG A 129 -24.36 -9.78 -0.16
CA ARG A 129 -24.22 -8.71 -1.17
C ARG A 129 -24.85 -9.16 -2.47
N LEU A 130 -25.83 -8.38 -2.93
CA LEU A 130 -26.56 -8.65 -4.16
C LEU A 130 -26.30 -7.54 -5.18
N ALA A 131 -25.55 -7.87 -6.22
CA ALA A 131 -25.26 -6.99 -7.35
C ALA A 131 -26.44 -6.90 -8.36
N PRO A 132 -26.63 -5.77 -9.07
CA PRO A 132 -27.48 -5.73 -10.24
C PRO A 132 -27.01 -6.69 -11.35
N ASP A 133 -27.95 -7.19 -12.15
CA ASP A 133 -27.64 -7.92 -13.39
C ASP A 133 -27.31 -6.94 -14.52
N ASN A 134 -26.14 -6.32 -14.43
CA ASN A 134 -25.49 -5.65 -15.55
C ASN A 134 -24.40 -6.58 -16.10
N ASP A 135 -24.14 -6.56 -17.41
CA ASP A 135 -23.16 -7.44 -18.09
C ASP A 135 -21.70 -7.09 -17.73
N ASN A 136 -21.36 -7.06 -16.44
CA ASN A 136 -20.04 -6.76 -15.92
C ASN A 136 -19.33 -8.06 -15.46
N PHE A 137 -18.03 -8.15 -15.69
CA PHE A 137 -17.18 -9.26 -15.22
C PHE A 137 -16.83 -9.05 -13.74
N TRP A 138 -17.84 -9.16 -12.87
CA TRP A 138 -17.73 -8.80 -11.46
C TRP A 138 -17.39 -10.01 -10.59
N VAL A 139 -16.34 -9.87 -9.77
CA VAL A 139 -15.82 -10.90 -8.87
C VAL A 139 -16.06 -10.46 -7.42
N PRO A 140 -16.56 -11.32 -6.52
CA PRO A 140 -16.90 -12.74 -6.74
C PRO A 140 -18.37 -12.96 -7.14
N TYR A 141 -19.12 -11.92 -7.52
CA TYR A 141 -20.56 -12.00 -7.78
C TYR A 141 -20.95 -12.95 -8.92
N ARG A 142 -20.44 -12.69 -10.14
CA ARG A 142 -20.78 -13.46 -11.34
C ARG A 142 -19.78 -14.58 -11.60
N TYR A 143 -18.53 -14.30 -11.25
CA TYR A 143 -17.42 -15.25 -11.35
C TYR A 143 -16.82 -15.39 -9.97
N ALA A 144 -16.67 -16.63 -9.50
CA ALA A 144 -16.11 -16.90 -8.19
C ALA A 144 -14.63 -16.46 -8.06
N THR A 145 -13.89 -16.39 -9.18
CA THR A 145 -12.47 -16.06 -9.20
C THR A 145 -12.11 -15.06 -10.29
N ILE A 146 -11.00 -14.35 -10.06
CA ILE A 146 -10.46 -13.36 -11.00
C ILE A 146 -10.10 -14.01 -12.33
N GLN A 147 -9.42 -15.16 -12.30
CA GLN A 147 -9.05 -15.89 -13.51
C GLN A 147 -10.27 -16.34 -14.32
N ALA A 148 -11.35 -16.78 -13.68
CA ALA A 148 -12.56 -17.18 -14.38
C ALA A 148 -13.22 -15.99 -15.11
N ALA A 149 -13.21 -14.81 -14.50
CA ALA A 149 -13.66 -13.58 -15.14
C ALA A 149 -12.78 -13.19 -16.33
N ILE A 150 -11.45 -13.21 -16.15
CA ILE A 150 -10.48 -12.95 -17.23
C ILE A 150 -10.67 -13.92 -18.39
N ASP A 151 -10.88 -15.21 -18.12
CA ASP A 151 -11.04 -16.24 -19.13
C ASP A 151 -12.25 -15.98 -20.05
N ALA A 152 -13.34 -15.49 -19.46
CA ALA A 152 -14.55 -15.12 -20.16
C ALA A 152 -14.47 -13.76 -20.88
N ALA A 153 -13.63 -12.84 -20.40
CA ALA A 153 -13.50 -11.49 -20.94
C ALA A 153 -12.86 -11.46 -22.34
N ALA A 154 -13.23 -10.46 -23.13
CA ALA A 154 -12.61 -10.09 -24.40
C ALA A 154 -11.86 -8.76 -24.27
N ASN A 155 -11.01 -8.42 -25.24
CA ASN A 155 -10.31 -7.13 -25.25
C ASN A 155 -11.30 -5.96 -25.17
N GLY A 156 -11.00 -4.99 -24.33
CA GLY A 156 -11.83 -3.82 -24.02
C GLY A 156 -12.77 -4.01 -22.82
N ASP A 157 -12.91 -5.23 -22.30
CA ASP A 157 -13.75 -5.50 -21.13
C ASP A 157 -13.07 -5.06 -19.82
N CYS A 158 -13.89 -4.84 -18.80
CA CYS A 158 -13.47 -4.52 -17.45
C CYS A 158 -13.87 -5.65 -16.49
N VAL A 159 -12.89 -6.32 -15.91
CA VAL A 159 -13.03 -7.20 -14.75
C VAL A 159 -13.04 -6.32 -13.51
N MET A 160 -14.21 -6.23 -12.86
CA MET A 160 -14.36 -5.50 -11.62
C MET A 160 -14.20 -6.46 -10.44
N ILE A 161 -13.48 -6.04 -9.40
CA ILE A 161 -13.22 -6.83 -8.20
C ILE A 161 -13.84 -6.09 -7.02
N ALA A 162 -14.81 -6.73 -6.36
CA ALA A 162 -15.43 -6.19 -5.15
C ALA A 162 -14.44 -6.14 -3.99
N ASP A 163 -14.78 -5.42 -2.93
CA ASP A 163 -13.97 -5.42 -1.71
C ASP A 163 -13.89 -6.82 -1.10
N GLY A 164 -12.69 -7.21 -0.68
CA GLY A 164 -12.42 -8.52 -0.12
C GLY A 164 -10.96 -8.93 -0.23
N THR A 165 -10.64 -10.06 0.41
CA THR A 165 -9.35 -10.74 0.26
C THR A 165 -9.54 -11.96 -0.63
N TYR A 166 -8.78 -12.01 -1.73
CA TYR A 166 -8.85 -13.03 -2.75
C TYR A 166 -7.61 -13.90 -2.67
N SER A 167 -7.79 -15.16 -2.26
CA SER A 167 -6.74 -16.16 -2.15
C SER A 167 -7.13 -17.46 -2.85
N GLY A 168 -6.19 -18.40 -2.94
CA GLY A 168 -6.41 -19.71 -3.55
C GLY A 168 -6.45 -19.71 -5.09
N GLU A 169 -6.72 -20.89 -5.65
CA GLU A 169 -6.68 -21.14 -7.09
C GLU A 169 -7.61 -20.19 -7.87
N GLY A 170 -7.07 -19.56 -8.92
CA GLY A 170 -7.79 -18.60 -9.76
C GLY A 170 -7.82 -17.17 -9.23
N ASN A 171 -7.33 -16.92 -8.02
CA ASN A 171 -7.17 -15.58 -7.43
C ASN A 171 -5.69 -15.21 -7.19
N ARG A 172 -4.78 -16.16 -7.42
CA ARG A 172 -3.32 -15.98 -7.46
C ARG A 172 -2.77 -16.62 -8.73
N ASP A 173 -1.52 -16.30 -9.06
CA ASP A 173 -0.88 -16.66 -10.34
C ASP A 173 -1.72 -16.26 -11.56
N ILE A 174 -2.37 -15.10 -11.48
CA ILE A 174 -3.35 -14.64 -12.45
C ILE A 174 -2.66 -14.37 -13.79
N ASP A 175 -3.08 -15.09 -14.83
CA ASP A 175 -2.61 -14.95 -16.21
C ASP A 175 -3.62 -14.15 -17.04
N ILE A 176 -3.17 -13.02 -17.59
CA ILE A 176 -4.00 -12.11 -18.38
C ILE A 176 -4.16 -12.59 -19.83
N LYS A 177 -3.35 -13.57 -20.27
CA LYS A 177 -3.45 -14.26 -21.56
C LYS A 177 -3.34 -13.32 -22.77
N GLY A 178 -2.55 -12.26 -22.65
CA GLY A 178 -2.31 -11.29 -23.73
C GLY A 178 -3.53 -10.42 -24.06
N LYS A 179 -4.49 -10.31 -23.13
CA LYS A 179 -5.71 -9.53 -23.33
C LYS A 179 -5.53 -8.07 -22.93
N ALA A 180 -6.00 -7.17 -23.79
CA ALA A 180 -6.12 -5.74 -23.50
C ALA A 180 -7.41 -5.50 -22.70
N ILE A 181 -7.40 -5.80 -21.40
CA ILE A 181 -8.54 -5.67 -20.48
C ILE A 181 -8.15 -4.80 -19.28
N THR A 182 -9.15 -4.26 -18.61
CA THR A 182 -8.97 -3.60 -17.31
C THR A 182 -9.34 -4.56 -16.19
N ILE A 183 -8.46 -4.74 -15.22
CA ILE A 183 -8.71 -5.43 -13.96
C ILE A 183 -8.67 -4.37 -12.87
N ARG A 184 -9.82 -4.08 -12.26
CA ARG A 184 -9.99 -2.93 -11.37
C ARG A 184 -10.72 -3.31 -10.09
N SER A 185 -10.28 -2.77 -8.96
CA SER A 185 -11.05 -2.84 -7.71
C SER A 185 -12.17 -1.80 -7.65
N GLU A 186 -13.22 -2.10 -6.87
CA GLU A 186 -14.33 -1.18 -6.65
C GLU A 186 -13.91 0.04 -5.82
N ASN A 187 -13.25 -0.19 -4.67
CA ASN A 187 -12.92 0.87 -3.71
C ASN A 187 -11.41 0.96 -3.37
N GLY A 188 -10.55 0.68 -4.34
CA GLY A 188 -9.11 0.87 -4.21
C GLY A 188 -8.38 -0.20 -3.39
N PRO A 189 -7.06 -0.06 -3.25
CA PRO A 189 -6.19 -1.15 -2.83
C PRO A 189 -6.28 -1.46 -1.33
N GLU A 190 -6.85 -0.57 -0.52
CA GLU A 190 -7.08 -0.83 0.91
C GLU A 190 -8.19 -1.86 1.14
N ASN A 191 -9.10 -2.01 0.17
CA ASN A 191 -10.30 -2.82 0.29
C ASN A 191 -10.27 -4.07 -0.58
N CYS A 192 -9.42 -4.12 -1.62
CA CYS A 192 -9.28 -5.26 -2.52
C CYS A 192 -7.85 -5.83 -2.46
N ILE A 193 -7.70 -6.96 -1.77
CA ILE A 193 -6.40 -7.59 -1.51
C ILE A 193 -6.32 -8.91 -2.27
N ILE A 194 -5.35 -9.04 -3.17
CA ILE A 194 -4.92 -10.31 -3.74
C ILE A 194 -3.87 -10.88 -2.78
N ASP A 195 -4.27 -11.90 -2.04
CA ASP A 195 -3.41 -12.61 -1.10
C ASP A 195 -2.82 -13.84 -1.79
N CYS A 196 -1.55 -13.74 -2.14
CA CYS A 196 -0.85 -14.78 -2.87
C CYS A 196 -0.62 -16.02 -2.00
N ASP A 197 -0.54 -15.86 -0.66
CA ASP A 197 -0.29 -16.96 0.29
C ASP A 197 0.91 -17.83 -0.15
N GLY A 198 1.98 -17.19 -0.63
CA GLY A 198 3.19 -17.85 -1.09
C GLY A 198 4.18 -18.08 0.04
N ASP A 199 4.78 -19.27 0.10
CA ASP A 199 5.82 -19.59 1.07
C ASP A 199 6.92 -20.51 0.51
N TRP A 200 7.71 -21.13 1.38
CA TRP A 200 8.83 -21.99 1.00
C TRP A 200 8.42 -23.39 0.51
N ASP A 201 7.20 -23.83 0.83
CA ASP A 201 6.60 -25.11 0.44
C ASP A 201 5.65 -24.96 -0.76
N ASP A 202 5.00 -23.80 -0.93
CA ASP A 202 4.07 -23.51 -2.03
C ASP A 202 4.33 -22.11 -2.62
N TYR A 203 5.01 -22.07 -3.78
CA TYR A 203 5.42 -20.82 -4.41
C TYR A 203 4.29 -20.20 -5.23
N HIS A 204 3.93 -18.97 -4.92
CA HIS A 204 2.88 -18.23 -5.60
C HIS A 204 3.25 -16.77 -5.82
N ARG A 205 2.62 -16.17 -6.84
CA ARG A 205 2.64 -14.73 -7.10
C ARG A 205 1.24 -14.17 -7.30
N GLY A 206 1.12 -12.85 -7.43
CA GLY A 206 -0.15 -12.19 -7.78
C GLY A 206 -0.49 -12.38 -9.26
N PHE A 207 0.32 -11.79 -10.13
CA PHE A 207 0.10 -11.77 -11.58
C PHE A 207 1.28 -12.35 -12.38
N TYR A 208 0.93 -13.01 -13.47
CA TYR A 208 1.85 -13.53 -14.48
C TYR A 208 1.51 -12.91 -15.84
N ILE A 209 2.36 -11.98 -16.29
CA ILE A 209 2.18 -11.16 -17.50
C ILE A 209 3.30 -11.51 -18.48
N HIS A 210 2.98 -12.27 -19.52
CA HIS A 210 3.99 -12.94 -20.34
C HIS A 210 3.56 -13.23 -21.77
N SER A 211 2.38 -12.77 -22.17
CA SER A 211 1.71 -13.15 -23.42
C SER A 211 1.55 -11.98 -24.38
N GLY A 212 2.35 -10.91 -24.21
CA GLY A 212 2.34 -9.73 -25.08
C GLY A 212 1.25 -8.73 -24.71
N GLU A 213 0.86 -8.68 -23.44
CA GLU A 213 0.03 -7.61 -22.89
C GLU A 213 0.65 -6.24 -23.21
N ASP A 214 -0.16 -5.25 -23.54
CA ASP A 214 0.28 -3.91 -23.92
C ASP A 214 -0.28 -2.85 -22.95
N GLU A 215 -0.12 -1.57 -23.28
CA GLU A 215 -0.50 -0.47 -22.38
C GLU A 215 -2.01 -0.39 -22.09
N ASP A 216 -2.84 -1.04 -22.93
CA ASP A 216 -4.29 -1.14 -22.74
C ASP A 216 -4.67 -2.30 -21.80
N THR A 217 -3.70 -3.16 -21.43
CA THR A 217 -3.83 -4.07 -20.29
C THR A 217 -3.60 -3.28 -18.99
N ILE A 218 -4.68 -3.06 -18.24
CA ILE A 218 -4.68 -2.21 -17.05
C ILE A 218 -4.92 -3.05 -15.80
N ILE A 219 -4.06 -2.90 -14.79
CA ILE A 219 -4.30 -3.38 -13.42
C ILE A 219 -4.44 -2.15 -12.54
N GLU A 220 -5.58 -1.99 -11.89
CA GLU A 220 -5.90 -0.77 -11.15
C GLU A 220 -6.49 -1.03 -9.76
N GLY A 221 -5.94 -0.34 -8.76
CA GLY A 221 -6.57 -0.23 -7.45
C GLY A 221 -6.49 -1.50 -6.60
N VAL A 222 -5.61 -2.45 -6.89
CA VAL A 222 -5.50 -3.70 -6.10
C VAL A 222 -4.27 -3.68 -5.19
N ALA A 223 -4.39 -4.26 -4.00
CA ALA A 223 -3.23 -4.65 -3.20
C ALA A 223 -2.81 -6.08 -3.57
N ILE A 224 -1.51 -6.30 -3.75
CA ILE A 224 -0.93 -7.61 -4.08
C ILE A 224 0.07 -7.93 -2.98
N ASN A 225 -0.25 -8.94 -2.17
CA ASN A 225 0.48 -9.22 -0.95
C ASN A 225 0.91 -10.68 -0.84
N GLY A 226 2.00 -10.89 -0.09
CA GLY A 226 2.40 -12.23 0.36
C GLY A 226 2.89 -13.17 -0.74
N GLY A 227 3.30 -12.63 -1.90
CA GLY A 227 3.92 -13.45 -2.93
C GLY A 227 5.28 -13.97 -2.48
N TRP A 228 5.62 -15.21 -2.83
CA TRP A 228 6.93 -15.81 -2.56
C TRP A 228 7.31 -16.74 -3.69
N ILE A 229 8.24 -16.33 -4.55
CA ILE A 229 8.64 -17.14 -5.71
C ILE A 229 10.05 -16.80 -6.20
N GLU A 230 10.52 -17.44 -7.27
CA GLU A 230 11.86 -17.20 -7.80
C GLU A 230 12.08 -15.74 -8.25
N ARG A 231 11.10 -15.18 -8.96
CA ARG A 231 11.13 -13.82 -9.53
C ARG A 231 9.73 -13.21 -9.53
N GLY A 232 9.62 -11.96 -9.10
CA GLY A 232 8.36 -11.22 -9.14
C GLY A 232 7.32 -11.80 -8.19
N GLY A 233 7.51 -11.64 -6.88
CA GLY A 233 6.56 -12.11 -5.87
C GLY A 233 5.16 -11.54 -6.07
N GLY A 234 5.04 -10.26 -6.41
CA GLY A 234 3.76 -9.67 -6.80
C GLY A 234 3.44 -9.89 -8.28
N VAL A 235 4.32 -9.44 -9.18
CA VAL A 235 4.13 -9.47 -10.63
C VAL A 235 5.40 -9.98 -11.31
N TYR A 236 5.22 -10.93 -12.20
CA TYR A 236 6.25 -11.30 -13.17
C TYR A 236 5.84 -10.82 -14.56
N CYS A 237 6.63 -9.94 -15.15
CA CYS A 237 6.38 -9.31 -16.45
C CYS A 237 7.53 -9.58 -17.42
N ILE A 238 7.23 -10.23 -18.55
CA ILE A 238 8.20 -10.48 -19.62
C ILE A 238 7.59 -10.23 -21.00
N ASP A 239 8.36 -9.60 -21.89
CA ASP A 239 7.97 -9.29 -23.27
C ASP A 239 6.56 -8.65 -23.39
N SER A 240 6.17 -7.85 -22.38
CA SER A 240 4.81 -7.29 -22.21
C SER A 240 4.88 -5.92 -21.52
N SER A 241 4.03 -4.96 -21.86
CA SER A 241 4.12 -3.57 -21.38
C SER A 241 2.80 -3.06 -20.77
N PRO A 242 2.31 -3.67 -19.67
CA PRO A 242 1.04 -3.30 -19.04
C PRO A 242 1.10 -1.93 -18.34
N SER A 243 -0.08 -1.38 -18.06
CA SER A 243 -0.28 -0.21 -17.20
C SER A 243 -0.77 -0.65 -15.82
N ILE A 244 -0.04 -0.30 -14.76
CA ILE A 244 -0.41 -0.60 -13.37
C ILE A 244 -0.61 0.72 -12.61
N LEU A 245 -1.82 0.93 -12.08
CA LEU A 245 -2.24 2.20 -11.50
C LEU A 245 -2.83 2.03 -10.11
N ASN A 246 -2.54 2.94 -9.19
CA ASN A 246 -3.21 2.99 -7.87
C ASN A 246 -3.09 1.68 -7.07
N CYS A 247 -2.03 0.90 -7.29
CA CYS A 247 -1.86 -0.43 -6.69
C CYS A 247 -0.92 -0.39 -5.49
N LYS A 248 -1.07 -1.36 -4.59
CA LYS A 248 -0.14 -1.59 -3.48
C LYS A 248 0.55 -2.93 -3.61
N PHE A 249 1.84 -2.96 -3.36
CA PHE A 249 2.65 -4.17 -3.32
C PHE A 249 3.26 -4.28 -1.93
N GLY A 250 2.69 -5.16 -1.10
CA GLY A 250 3.08 -5.32 0.29
C GLY A 250 3.65 -6.70 0.58
N TRP A 251 4.77 -6.78 1.30
CA TRP A 251 5.26 -8.04 1.86
C TRP A 251 5.52 -9.14 0.81
N ASN A 252 5.84 -8.78 -0.43
CA ASN A 252 6.18 -9.75 -1.45
C ASN A 252 7.67 -10.10 -1.37
N ALA A 253 7.99 -11.37 -1.56
CA ALA A 253 9.33 -11.91 -1.53
C ALA A 253 9.68 -12.59 -2.85
N ALA A 254 10.95 -12.44 -3.25
CA ALA A 254 11.54 -13.29 -4.28
C ALA A 254 12.87 -13.86 -3.81
N PHE A 255 13.24 -15.06 -4.25
CA PHE A 255 14.57 -15.60 -3.92
C PHE A 255 15.63 -15.37 -5.00
N LYS A 256 15.30 -14.66 -6.09
CA LYS A 256 16.29 -14.15 -7.06
C LYS A 256 16.17 -12.66 -7.34
N GLU A 257 15.08 -12.21 -7.97
CA GLU A 257 15.00 -10.85 -8.52
C GLU A 257 13.56 -10.31 -8.44
N GLY A 258 13.42 -9.04 -8.07
CA GLY A 258 12.11 -8.37 -8.04
C GLY A 258 11.20 -8.91 -6.95
N GLY A 259 11.37 -8.48 -5.70
CA GLY A 259 10.53 -8.97 -4.60
C GLY A 259 9.05 -8.69 -4.85
N ALA A 260 8.71 -7.49 -5.32
CA ALA A 260 7.38 -7.20 -5.86
C ALA A 260 7.30 -7.49 -7.36
N ILE A 261 8.09 -6.80 -8.18
CA ILE A 261 7.99 -6.87 -9.64
C ILE A 261 9.31 -7.30 -10.25
N PHE A 262 9.24 -8.35 -11.06
CA PHE A 262 10.28 -8.68 -12.03
C PHE A 262 9.82 -8.23 -13.42
N ASN A 263 10.61 -7.38 -14.08
CA ASN A 263 10.29 -6.77 -15.36
C ASN A 263 11.43 -6.99 -16.37
N GLN A 264 11.14 -7.67 -17.48
CA GLN A 264 12.14 -8.01 -18.49
C GLN A 264 11.65 -7.75 -19.92
N ASN A 265 12.46 -7.10 -20.75
CA ASN A 265 12.13 -6.73 -22.14
C ASN A 265 10.76 -6.01 -22.25
N SER A 266 10.46 -5.14 -21.30
CA SER A 266 9.09 -4.71 -21.02
C SER A 266 9.06 -3.25 -20.56
N ASP A 267 8.27 -2.40 -21.23
CA ASP A 267 8.22 -0.95 -20.98
C ASP A 267 6.95 -0.59 -20.18
N MET A 268 6.73 -1.30 -19.07
CA MET A 268 5.54 -1.11 -18.22
C MET A 268 5.41 0.31 -17.67
N LYS A 269 4.16 0.71 -17.41
CA LYS A 269 3.83 1.99 -16.79
C LYS A 269 3.33 1.77 -15.36
N LEU A 270 3.96 2.43 -14.41
CA LEU A 270 3.56 2.42 -13.00
C LEU A 270 3.12 3.82 -12.59
N THR A 271 1.91 3.97 -12.08
CA THR A 271 1.38 5.28 -11.65
C THR A 271 0.70 5.18 -10.30
N ASN A 272 1.09 6.05 -9.36
CA ASN A 272 0.47 6.13 -8.03
C ASN A 272 0.48 4.77 -7.28
N CYS A 273 1.57 4.02 -7.44
CA CYS A 273 1.73 2.72 -6.80
C CYS A 273 2.64 2.82 -5.56
N ILE A 274 2.30 2.04 -4.52
CA ILE A 274 3.10 1.97 -3.29
C ILE A 274 3.72 0.58 -3.19
N PHE A 275 5.03 0.54 -2.98
CA PHE A 275 5.82 -0.66 -2.74
C PHE A 275 6.34 -0.61 -1.31
N ASN A 276 5.81 -1.46 -0.43
CA ASN A 276 6.22 -1.50 0.96
C ASN A 276 6.63 -2.90 1.43
N TYR A 277 7.78 -3.00 2.12
CA TYR A 277 8.26 -4.26 2.69
C TYR A 277 8.44 -5.40 1.68
N ASN A 278 8.76 -5.09 0.42
CA ASN A 278 9.07 -6.12 -0.55
C ASN A 278 10.54 -6.49 -0.47
N VAL A 279 10.84 -7.78 -0.56
CA VAL A 279 12.17 -8.29 -0.28
C VAL A 279 12.70 -9.26 -1.34
N VAL A 280 14.00 -9.22 -1.59
CA VAL A 280 14.70 -10.36 -2.18
C VAL A 280 15.47 -11.10 -1.09
N ILE A 281 15.23 -12.40 -0.91
CA ILE A 281 15.98 -13.25 0.03
C ILE A 281 16.81 -14.23 -0.80
N ALA A 282 18.05 -13.84 -1.09
CA ALA A 282 18.91 -14.61 -1.96
C ALA A 282 19.47 -15.84 -1.24
N PHE A 283 19.03 -17.04 -1.67
CA PHE A 283 19.62 -18.30 -1.26
C PHE A 283 20.73 -18.72 -2.24
N GLN A 284 21.86 -19.19 -1.71
CA GLN A 284 23.01 -19.54 -2.54
C GLN A 284 22.72 -20.76 -3.44
N SER A 285 22.72 -20.56 -4.76
CA SER A 285 22.86 -21.63 -5.74
C SER A 285 23.77 -21.21 -6.91
N GLY A 286 25.09 -21.19 -6.66
CA GLY A 286 26.10 -20.97 -7.71
C GLY A 286 26.75 -19.58 -7.70
N LEU A 287 27.95 -19.51 -8.27
CA LEU A 287 28.89 -18.38 -8.17
C LEU A 287 28.63 -17.21 -9.14
N GLU A 288 27.46 -17.13 -9.79
CA GLU A 288 27.28 -16.21 -10.95
C GLU A 288 25.93 -15.48 -11.01
N SER A 289 25.07 -15.55 -9.98
CA SER A 289 23.78 -14.85 -10.03
C SER A 289 23.84 -13.50 -9.30
N LEU A 290 23.62 -12.42 -10.05
CA LEU A 290 23.36 -11.09 -9.51
C LEU A 290 21.89 -11.08 -9.05
N TYR A 291 21.66 -10.88 -7.77
CA TYR A 291 20.32 -10.83 -7.18
C TYR A 291 19.95 -9.38 -6.88
N GLY A 292 18.67 -9.02 -6.87
CA GLY A 292 18.32 -7.64 -6.48
C GLY A 292 16.95 -7.12 -6.88
N GLY A 293 16.72 -5.86 -6.53
CA GLY A 293 15.46 -5.14 -6.74
C GLY A 293 14.41 -5.54 -5.72
N GLY A 294 14.63 -5.21 -4.44
CA GLY A 294 13.75 -5.61 -3.34
C GLY A 294 12.28 -5.32 -3.62
N ALA A 295 11.97 -4.16 -4.20
CA ALA A 295 10.68 -3.95 -4.87
C ALA A 295 10.75 -4.37 -6.34
N ILE A 296 11.54 -3.68 -7.17
CA ILE A 296 11.50 -3.86 -8.63
C ILE A 296 12.87 -4.23 -9.18
N CYS A 297 12.91 -5.25 -10.04
CA CYS A 297 14.06 -5.54 -10.88
C CYS A 297 13.70 -5.38 -12.36
N ASN A 298 14.41 -4.47 -13.05
CA ASN A 298 14.29 -4.21 -14.48
C ASN A 298 15.49 -4.77 -15.23
N ILE A 299 15.22 -5.54 -16.29
CA ILE A 299 16.25 -6.10 -17.19
C ILE A 299 15.89 -5.77 -18.64
N ALA A 300 16.81 -5.15 -19.38
CA ALA A 300 16.61 -4.80 -20.79
C ALA A 300 15.29 -4.05 -21.05
N SER A 301 14.91 -3.13 -20.16
CA SER A 301 13.58 -2.51 -20.09
C SER A 301 13.65 -0.99 -19.94
N GLY A 302 12.57 -0.27 -20.29
CA GLY A 302 12.43 1.18 -20.13
C GLY A 302 11.11 1.59 -19.45
N PRO A 303 10.83 1.13 -18.21
CA PRO A 303 9.57 1.44 -17.55
C PRO A 303 9.45 2.94 -17.23
N THR A 304 8.22 3.45 -17.28
CA THR A 304 7.88 4.80 -16.82
C THR A 304 7.15 4.72 -15.48
N ILE A 305 7.68 5.40 -14.46
CA ILE A 305 7.24 5.28 -13.08
C ILE A 305 6.93 6.68 -12.55
N THR A 306 5.68 6.91 -12.17
CA THR A 306 5.20 8.26 -11.82
C THR A 306 4.42 8.24 -10.51
N HIS A 307 4.73 9.14 -9.58
CA HIS A 307 4.05 9.22 -8.27
C HIS A 307 4.11 7.90 -7.48
N CYS A 308 5.20 7.13 -7.61
CA CYS A 308 5.35 5.87 -6.89
C CYS A 308 6.21 6.04 -5.63
N SER A 309 5.86 5.30 -4.58
CA SER A 309 6.62 5.29 -3.33
C SER A 309 7.19 3.91 -3.04
N PHE A 310 8.50 3.87 -2.79
CA PHE A 310 9.30 2.69 -2.43
C PHE A 310 9.74 2.85 -0.97
N ILE A 311 9.10 2.13 -0.07
CA ILE A 311 9.19 2.32 1.37
C ILE A 311 9.65 1.00 2.02
N ASP A 312 10.76 1.02 2.77
CA ASP A 312 11.22 -0.16 3.54
C ASP A 312 11.35 -1.45 2.69
N ASN A 313 11.66 -1.34 1.40
CA ASN A 313 11.95 -2.52 0.58
C ASN A 313 13.40 -2.92 0.77
N GLY A 314 13.73 -4.19 0.55
CA GLY A 314 15.13 -4.56 0.70
C GLY A 314 15.57 -5.85 0.07
N THR A 315 16.86 -6.11 0.19
CA THR A 315 17.47 -7.32 -0.33
C THR A 315 18.41 -7.90 0.72
N TYR A 316 18.26 -9.18 1.00
CA TYR A 316 18.98 -9.89 2.05
C TYR A 316 19.68 -11.11 1.47
N GLY A 317 21.02 -11.08 1.47
CA GLY A 317 21.84 -12.23 1.12
C GLY A 317 22.08 -13.10 2.36
N GLU A 318 21.61 -14.36 2.33
CA GLU A 318 21.92 -15.30 3.40
C GLU A 318 23.39 -15.74 3.38
N SER A 319 23.92 -16.06 4.58
CA SER A 319 25.29 -16.54 4.74
C SER A 319 25.29 -18.05 5.00
N VAL A 320 25.66 -18.82 3.98
CA VAL A 320 26.18 -20.18 4.20
C VAL A 320 27.66 -20.14 3.85
N TYR A 321 28.53 -20.46 4.82
CA TYR A 321 29.99 -20.55 4.64
C TYR A 321 30.77 -19.26 4.34
N MET A 322 30.40 -18.11 4.92
CA MET A 322 31.20 -16.86 4.89
C MET A 322 31.34 -16.17 3.52
N VAL A 323 30.52 -16.54 2.53
CA VAL A 323 30.36 -15.80 1.27
C VAL A 323 28.88 -15.47 1.14
N LYS A 324 28.49 -14.24 1.49
CA LYS A 324 27.13 -13.77 1.25
C LYS A 324 26.95 -13.50 -0.25
N ALA A 325 25.80 -13.86 -0.83
CA ALA A 325 25.47 -13.50 -2.20
C ALA A 325 25.36 -11.98 -2.32
N ALA A 326 25.95 -11.39 -3.36
CA ALA A 326 25.82 -9.96 -3.61
C ALA A 326 24.40 -9.66 -4.11
N VAL A 327 23.73 -8.75 -3.41
CA VAL A 327 22.39 -8.26 -3.74
C VAL A 327 22.46 -6.77 -4.05
N TYR A 328 21.59 -6.27 -4.92
CA TYR A 328 21.65 -4.88 -5.38
C TYR A 328 20.27 -4.25 -5.46
N GLY A 329 20.16 -2.95 -5.17
CA GLY A 329 18.91 -2.21 -5.36
C GLY A 329 17.84 -2.60 -4.34
N GLY A 330 17.93 -2.10 -3.12
CA GLY A 330 16.92 -2.36 -2.07
C GLY A 330 15.52 -1.95 -2.50
N GLY A 331 15.39 -0.75 -3.08
CA GLY A 331 14.18 -0.31 -3.76
C GLY A 331 14.11 -0.86 -5.18
N MET A 332 15.08 -0.48 -6.03
CA MET A 332 15.06 -0.79 -7.46
C MET A 332 16.43 -1.21 -7.99
N ARG A 333 16.45 -2.25 -8.82
CA ARG A 333 17.62 -2.64 -9.62
C ARG A 333 17.32 -2.49 -11.11
N ASN A 334 18.21 -1.81 -11.82
CA ASN A 334 18.16 -1.63 -13.27
C ASN A 334 19.42 -2.24 -13.91
N CYS A 335 19.23 -3.19 -14.81
CA CYS A 335 20.31 -3.82 -15.57
C CYS A 335 20.02 -3.70 -17.06
N ASN A 336 20.93 -3.09 -17.82
CA ASN A 336 20.72 -2.78 -19.23
C ASN A 336 19.38 -2.06 -19.51
N SER A 337 18.92 -1.22 -18.57
CA SER A 337 17.57 -0.67 -18.54
C SER A 337 17.59 0.86 -18.38
N ASN A 338 16.64 1.57 -18.96
CA ASN A 338 16.61 3.05 -18.95
C ASN A 338 15.28 3.55 -18.39
N PRO A 339 15.02 3.39 -17.09
CA PRO A 339 13.76 3.81 -16.49
C PRO A 339 13.65 5.33 -16.41
N ILE A 340 12.42 5.84 -16.49
CA ILE A 340 12.10 7.26 -16.29
C ILE A 340 11.21 7.38 -15.06
N LEU A 341 11.67 8.15 -14.08
CA LEU A 341 11.00 8.36 -12.80
C LEU A 341 10.57 9.82 -12.64
N HIS A 342 9.30 10.03 -12.33
CA HIS A 342 8.71 11.32 -12.03
C HIS A 342 8.04 11.30 -10.66
N ASN A 343 8.32 12.28 -9.80
CA ASN A 343 7.59 12.44 -8.54
C ASN A 343 7.64 11.19 -7.65
N CYS A 344 8.75 10.44 -7.68
CA CYS A 344 8.89 9.18 -6.96
C CYS A 344 9.62 9.37 -5.62
N ILE A 345 9.27 8.54 -4.63
CA ILE A 345 9.88 8.52 -3.31
C ILE A 345 10.61 7.18 -3.10
N PHE A 346 11.87 7.23 -2.70
CA PHE A 346 12.64 6.09 -2.20
C PHE A 346 13.04 6.36 -0.76
N TRP A 347 12.35 5.72 0.17
CA TRP A 347 12.56 5.93 1.59
C TRP A 347 12.90 4.64 2.31
N LYS A 348 14.03 4.66 3.04
CA LYS A 348 14.42 3.58 3.95
C LYS A 348 14.56 2.21 3.28
N ASN A 349 14.91 2.19 2.00
CA ASN A 349 15.17 0.93 1.31
C ASN A 349 16.58 0.41 1.64
N GLU A 350 16.72 -0.90 1.79
CA GLU A 350 17.94 -1.51 2.32
C GLU A 350 18.52 -2.63 1.45
N THR A 351 19.85 -2.67 1.34
CA THR A 351 20.57 -3.80 0.75
C THR A 351 21.59 -4.36 1.74
N GLU A 352 21.50 -5.66 2.07
CA GLU A 352 22.46 -6.37 2.92
C GLU A 352 22.77 -7.80 2.41
N PRO A 353 23.93 -8.09 1.79
CA PRO A 353 25.00 -7.17 1.45
C PRO A 353 25.03 -6.77 -0.01
N GLY A 354 25.50 -5.56 -0.26
CA GLY A 354 25.79 -5.09 -1.61
C GLY A 354 25.60 -3.60 -1.72
N HIS A 355 24.98 -3.14 -2.81
CA HIS A 355 25.03 -1.72 -3.20
C HIS A 355 23.67 -1.16 -3.63
N GLY A 356 23.48 0.14 -3.42
CA GLY A 356 22.32 0.89 -3.90
C GLY A 356 21.06 0.60 -3.08
N GLY A 357 21.03 1.07 -1.83
CA GLY A 357 19.87 0.88 -0.94
C GLY A 357 18.56 1.35 -1.59
N GLY A 358 18.56 2.54 -2.20
CA GLY A 358 17.41 3.07 -2.94
C GLY A 358 17.37 2.50 -4.35
N MET A 359 18.44 2.71 -5.11
CA MET A 359 18.54 2.30 -6.51
C MET A 359 19.94 1.82 -6.91
N TYR A 360 19.99 0.78 -7.72
CA TYR A 360 21.22 0.30 -8.36
C TYR A 360 21.06 0.28 -9.88
N ASN A 361 21.98 0.93 -10.60
CA ASN A 361 22.00 1.01 -12.05
C ASN A 361 23.27 0.34 -12.59
N GLU A 362 23.12 -0.64 -13.48
CA GLU A 362 24.20 -1.32 -14.19
C GLU A 362 23.94 -1.26 -15.69
N GLU A 363 24.87 -0.64 -16.44
CA GLU A 363 24.72 -0.41 -17.88
C GLU A 363 23.37 0.27 -18.22
N SER A 364 22.92 1.18 -17.34
CA SER A 364 21.53 1.67 -17.27
C SER A 364 21.49 3.19 -17.09
N ASN A 365 20.78 3.90 -17.97
CA ASN A 365 20.75 5.37 -18.00
C ASN A 365 19.42 5.92 -17.47
N ALA A 366 19.20 5.80 -16.16
CA ALA A 366 17.98 6.28 -15.51
C ALA A 366 17.83 7.82 -15.59
N THR A 367 16.59 8.28 -15.75
CA THR A 367 16.21 9.70 -15.68
C THR A 367 15.28 9.94 -14.50
N LEU A 368 15.69 10.82 -13.58
CA LEU A 368 14.99 11.12 -12.34
C LEU A 368 14.57 12.58 -12.33
N ILE A 369 13.26 12.85 -12.27
CA ILE A 369 12.70 14.19 -12.26
C ILE A 369 11.80 14.34 -11.05
N ASN A 370 11.98 15.40 -10.25
CA ASN A 370 11.20 15.62 -9.04
C ASN A 370 11.19 14.38 -8.13
N CYS A 371 12.32 13.71 -7.89
CA CYS A 371 12.34 12.50 -7.05
C CYS A 371 12.92 12.82 -5.66
N THR A 372 12.55 12.03 -4.66
CA THR A 372 13.14 12.12 -3.31
C THR A 372 13.74 10.78 -2.89
N PHE A 373 15.03 10.75 -2.59
CA PHE A 373 15.74 9.63 -1.97
C PHE A 373 16.15 10.04 -0.56
N SER A 374 15.77 9.25 0.44
CA SER A 374 16.14 9.55 1.82
C SER A 374 16.18 8.29 2.70
N ARG A 375 17.17 8.23 3.59
CA ARG A 375 17.37 7.14 4.57
C ARG A 375 17.55 5.75 3.96
N ASN A 376 17.83 5.67 2.67
CA ASN A 376 18.23 4.43 2.04
C ASN A 376 19.61 4.01 2.54
N ARG A 377 19.87 2.70 2.49
CA ARG A 377 21.07 2.13 3.07
C ARG A 377 21.56 0.92 2.31
N ALA A 378 22.85 0.86 2.05
CA ALA A 378 23.52 -0.38 1.75
C ALA A 378 24.49 -0.74 2.89
N LYS A 379 24.55 -2.02 3.23
CA LYS A 379 25.48 -2.56 4.22
C LYS A 379 26.44 -3.52 3.54
N ASP A 380 27.74 -3.34 3.74
CA ASP A 380 28.69 -4.40 3.38
C ASP A 380 28.55 -5.57 4.36
N GLY A 381 28.43 -6.77 3.82
CA GLY A 381 28.42 -8.03 4.56
C GLY A 381 29.81 -8.54 4.91
N SER A 382 30.86 -7.93 4.37
CA SER A 382 32.24 -8.27 4.64
C SER A 382 32.75 -7.49 5.87
N ARG A 383 33.14 -8.21 6.93
CA ARG A 383 33.87 -7.59 8.08
C ARG A 383 35.33 -7.23 7.72
N PHE A 384 35.76 -7.40 6.47
CA PHE A 384 37.19 -7.49 6.11
C PHE A 384 37.63 -6.73 4.86
N TYR A 385 36.74 -6.15 4.06
CA TYR A 385 37.13 -5.19 3.01
C TYR A 385 36.44 -3.85 3.25
N PHE A 386 37.26 -2.82 3.47
CA PHE A 386 36.82 -1.43 3.58
C PHE A 386 36.53 -0.86 2.19
N ILE A 387 35.52 -1.38 1.50
CA ILE A 387 34.97 -0.71 0.33
C ILE A 387 33.53 -0.37 0.66
N SER A 388 33.37 0.83 1.23
CA SER A 388 32.11 1.52 1.42
C SER A 388 31.52 1.84 0.05
N ASP A 389 30.53 1.07 -0.39
CA ASP A 389 29.99 1.17 -1.75
C ASP A 389 28.44 1.34 -1.71
N GLY A 390 27.97 2.49 -1.20
CA GLY A 390 26.90 3.31 -1.82
C GLY A 390 25.49 3.27 -1.28
N ASN A 391 24.92 4.47 -1.04
CA ASN A 391 23.99 4.65 0.07
C ASN A 391 22.63 5.25 -0.29
N GLY A 392 22.48 5.95 -1.40
CA GLY A 392 21.17 6.20 -2.02
C GLY A 392 21.06 5.48 -3.35
N ILE A 393 21.88 5.96 -4.30
CA ILE A 393 21.94 5.50 -5.69
C ILE A 393 23.36 5.01 -6.01
N TYR A 394 23.48 3.82 -6.61
CA TYR A 394 24.74 3.27 -7.08
C TYR A 394 24.73 3.09 -8.60
N ASN A 395 25.75 3.62 -9.28
CA ASN A 395 25.85 3.60 -10.74
C ASN A 395 27.12 2.86 -11.20
N LEU A 396 26.94 1.79 -11.98
CA LEU A 396 27.99 1.02 -12.63
C LEU A 396 27.86 1.10 -14.15
N ASN A 397 28.91 1.58 -14.83
CA ASN A 397 28.94 1.73 -16.29
C ASN A 397 27.70 2.48 -16.84
N SER A 398 27.21 3.50 -16.12
CA SER A 398 25.90 4.12 -16.32
C SER A 398 25.99 5.64 -16.45
N GLN A 399 25.02 6.24 -17.15
CA GLN A 399 24.90 7.69 -17.33
C GLN A 399 23.52 8.16 -16.88
N ILE A 400 23.41 8.65 -15.65
CA ILE A 400 22.12 9.06 -15.08
C ILE A 400 21.92 10.57 -15.14
N THR A 401 20.66 10.99 -15.27
CA THR A 401 20.25 12.40 -15.20
C THR A 401 19.30 12.59 -14.04
N ILE A 402 19.56 13.60 -13.21
CA ILE A 402 18.73 13.95 -12.06
C ILE A 402 18.35 15.43 -12.18
N THR A 403 17.08 15.75 -12.05
CA THR A 403 16.61 17.14 -12.07
C THR A 403 15.55 17.37 -11.00
N ASN A 404 15.59 18.54 -10.36
CA ASN A 404 14.59 18.94 -9.36
C ASN A 404 14.41 17.96 -8.21
N SER A 405 15.43 17.17 -7.87
CA SER A 405 15.30 16.07 -6.92
C SER A 405 15.97 16.38 -5.60
N ILE A 406 15.56 15.70 -4.53
CA ILE A 406 16.18 15.77 -3.21
C ILE A 406 16.80 14.40 -2.91
N LEU A 407 18.10 14.37 -2.66
CA LEU A 407 18.83 13.20 -2.18
C LEU A 407 19.44 13.60 -0.84
N TRP A 408 18.91 13.05 0.25
CA TRP A 408 19.26 13.52 1.59
C TRP A 408 19.10 12.46 2.69
N GLY A 409 20.12 12.29 3.51
CA GLY A 409 20.10 11.41 4.67
C GLY A 409 20.24 9.94 4.31
N ASP A 410 20.75 9.63 3.12
CA ASP A 410 21.11 8.28 2.73
C ASP A 410 22.45 7.89 3.40
N TYR A 411 22.62 6.62 3.80
CA TYR A 411 23.64 6.24 4.79
C TYR A 411 25.10 6.24 4.28
N GLU A 412 25.85 7.34 4.29
CA GLU A 412 27.29 7.54 3.94
C GLU A 412 27.49 8.42 2.68
N GLU A 413 26.81 8.16 1.56
CA GLU A 413 26.96 8.87 0.27
C GLU A 413 25.67 8.75 -0.58
N GLU A 414 25.09 9.87 -0.99
CA GLU A 414 23.85 9.93 -1.79
C GLU A 414 23.97 9.23 -3.15
N ILE A 415 25.11 9.42 -3.83
CA ILE A 415 25.39 8.87 -5.16
C ILE A 415 26.79 8.26 -5.19
N ILE A 416 26.90 7.04 -5.73
CA ILE A 416 28.19 6.43 -6.06
C ILE A 416 28.31 6.17 -7.56
N GLU A 417 29.51 6.40 -8.08
CA GLU A 417 29.84 6.24 -9.50
C GLU A 417 31.05 5.32 -9.69
N VAL A 418 30.86 4.21 -10.40
CA VAL A 418 31.93 3.34 -10.89
C VAL A 418 31.86 3.27 -12.40
N ASN A 419 32.87 3.85 -13.07
CA ASN A 419 32.89 4.03 -14.54
C ASN A 419 31.60 4.70 -15.07
N SER A 420 31.03 5.61 -14.29
CA SER A 420 29.72 6.21 -14.52
C SER A 420 29.79 7.74 -14.49
N THR A 421 28.72 8.39 -14.92
CA THR A 421 28.55 9.85 -14.84
C THR A 421 27.12 10.23 -14.49
N THR A 422 26.97 11.19 -13.58
CA THR A 422 25.70 11.71 -13.10
C THR A 422 25.61 13.19 -13.42
N THR A 423 24.63 13.55 -14.24
CA THR A 423 24.29 14.96 -14.50
C THR A 423 23.13 15.34 -13.60
N ALA A 424 23.41 16.07 -12.51
CA ALA A 424 22.37 16.59 -11.62
C ALA A 424 22.28 18.11 -11.74
N ASN A 425 21.08 18.65 -11.96
CA ASN A 425 20.81 20.09 -11.97
C ASN A 425 19.55 20.41 -11.18
N TYR A 426 19.54 21.56 -10.52
CA TYR A 426 18.46 22.03 -9.67
C TYR A 426 18.06 20.98 -8.61
N CYS A 427 19.04 20.28 -8.05
CA CYS A 427 18.82 19.27 -7.01
C CYS A 427 19.32 19.77 -5.65
N ASN A 428 18.75 19.21 -4.58
CA ASN A 428 19.33 19.30 -3.24
C ASN A 428 20.01 17.97 -2.92
N ILE A 429 21.33 17.94 -2.80
CA ILE A 429 22.11 16.71 -2.60
C ILE A 429 23.03 16.90 -1.40
N GLU A 430 22.86 16.06 -0.36
CA GLU A 430 23.67 16.10 0.85
C GLU A 430 25.16 15.91 0.53
N GLY A 431 26.00 16.80 1.07
CA GLY A 431 27.45 16.81 0.77
C GLY A 431 27.82 17.54 -0.54
N GLY A 432 26.81 17.96 -1.30
CA GLY A 432 26.92 18.77 -2.49
C GLY A 432 27.25 18.01 -3.77
N TRP A 433 26.73 18.48 -4.90
CA TRP A 433 26.99 17.92 -6.22
C TRP A 433 27.18 19.00 -7.28
N PRO A 434 28.15 18.89 -8.20
CA PRO A 434 28.34 19.87 -9.26
C PRO A 434 27.15 19.90 -10.23
N GLY A 435 26.63 21.08 -10.52
CA GLY A 435 25.53 21.27 -11.46
C GLY A 435 24.93 22.67 -11.35
N GLU A 436 24.15 23.05 -12.35
CA GLU A 436 23.41 24.31 -12.32
C GLU A 436 22.32 24.25 -11.24
N GLY A 437 22.22 25.28 -10.41
CA GLY A 437 21.12 25.40 -9.44
C GLY A 437 21.11 24.39 -8.30
N ASN A 438 22.11 23.51 -8.20
CA ASN A 438 22.21 22.56 -7.09
C ASN A 438 22.48 23.28 -5.76
N ILE A 439 21.90 22.75 -4.70
CA ILE A 439 22.09 23.20 -3.32
C ILE A 439 22.51 22.03 -2.43
N ASP A 440 23.09 22.34 -1.28
CA ASP A 440 23.45 21.42 -0.20
C ASP A 440 22.98 22.07 1.11
N ALA A 441 21.72 21.83 1.45
CA ALA A 441 21.09 22.40 2.62
C ALA A 441 20.02 21.46 3.15
N ASP A 442 19.85 21.42 4.48
CA ASP A 442 18.82 20.60 5.11
C ASP A 442 17.44 20.88 4.47
N PRO A 443 16.79 19.87 3.87
CA PRO A 443 15.50 20.03 3.19
C PRO A 443 14.36 20.31 4.17
N TYR A 444 14.56 20.15 5.48
CA TYR A 444 13.52 20.29 6.50
C TYR A 444 12.30 19.40 6.23
N PHE A 445 12.53 18.11 5.97
CA PHE A 445 11.47 17.11 5.94
C PHE A 445 10.76 17.01 7.31
N ILE A 446 9.48 16.65 7.30
CA ILE A 446 8.70 16.45 8.54
C ILE A 446 9.14 15.18 9.27
N ASN A 447 9.11 14.03 8.59
CA ASN A 447 9.38 12.72 9.22
C ASN A 447 10.80 12.20 9.02
N ALA A 448 11.74 13.03 8.54
CA ALA A 448 13.13 12.62 8.33
C ALA A 448 14.17 13.29 9.25
N ASP A 449 13.78 14.13 10.21
CA ASP A 449 14.73 14.80 11.12
C ASP A 449 15.50 13.75 11.96
N PRO A 450 16.84 13.61 11.81
CA PRO A 450 17.67 12.72 12.62
C PRO A 450 17.74 13.13 14.11
N LYS A 451 17.22 14.31 14.47
CA LYS A 451 17.02 14.76 15.86
C LYS A 451 15.60 14.54 16.37
N SER A 452 14.67 14.05 15.54
CA SER A 452 13.38 13.56 16.02
C SER A 452 13.64 12.28 16.82
N PRO A 453 13.24 12.21 18.10
CA PRO A 453 13.44 11.02 18.94
C PRO A 453 12.70 9.76 18.46
N ILE A 454 11.98 9.84 17.34
CA ILE A 454 11.21 8.76 16.70
C ILE A 454 12.02 8.09 15.56
N ALA A 455 13.13 8.69 15.11
CA ALA A 455 13.80 8.34 13.86
C ALA A 455 14.45 6.95 13.75
N ASP A 456 14.79 6.28 14.86
CA ASP A 456 15.58 5.04 14.84
C ASP A 456 14.94 3.83 15.55
N THR A 457 13.71 3.98 16.06
CA THR A 457 13.04 2.89 16.78
C THR A 457 11.58 2.77 16.44
N LEU A 458 11.24 2.39 15.20
CA LEU A 458 9.92 1.84 14.92
C LEU A 458 9.99 0.63 13.99
N PRO A 459 9.79 -0.57 14.55
CA PRO A 459 9.24 -1.71 13.84
C PRO A 459 7.72 -1.81 14.11
N PHE A 460 6.93 -2.09 13.07
CA PHE A 460 5.51 -2.52 13.09
C PHE A 460 4.41 -1.44 13.29
N PRO A 461 3.17 -1.71 12.83
CA PRO A 461 2.25 -0.73 12.25
C PRO A 461 1.45 0.05 13.28
N GLY A 462 1.15 1.29 12.95
CA GLY A 462 0.33 2.21 13.74
C GLY A 462 0.95 3.59 13.96
N GLU A 463 2.06 3.91 13.29
CA GLU A 463 2.84 5.11 13.54
C GLU A 463 2.96 5.96 12.27
N GLU A 464 2.76 7.27 12.45
CA GLU A 464 2.81 8.42 11.53
C GLU A 464 2.97 8.11 10.03
N VAL A 465 2.00 8.54 9.21
CA VAL A 465 2.08 8.43 7.75
C VAL A 465 3.38 9.07 7.26
N LEU A 466 4.16 8.36 6.45
CA LEU A 466 5.40 8.88 5.87
C LEU A 466 5.14 10.24 5.22
N ASP A 467 5.76 11.28 5.79
CA ASP A 467 5.60 12.65 5.33
C ASP A 467 6.97 13.26 5.03
N LEU A 468 7.30 13.25 3.74
CA LEU A 468 8.50 13.89 3.20
C LEU A 468 8.19 15.23 2.53
N HIS A 469 7.03 15.84 2.82
CA HIS A 469 6.86 17.24 2.48
C HIS A 469 7.92 18.08 3.22
N VAL A 470 8.36 19.14 2.56
CA VAL A 470 9.31 20.07 3.16
C VAL A 470 8.57 21.13 3.97
N ARG A 471 9.12 21.56 5.10
CA ARG A 471 8.48 22.54 5.98
C ARG A 471 8.22 23.88 5.29
N SER A 472 7.07 24.51 5.58
CA SER A 472 6.74 25.85 5.10
C SER A 472 5.99 26.70 6.14
N GLU A 473 6.48 27.93 6.35
CA GLU A 473 5.76 28.95 7.13
C GLU A 473 4.51 29.48 6.40
N ALA A 474 4.39 29.28 5.09
CA ALA A 474 3.22 29.66 4.29
C ALA A 474 2.15 28.56 4.26
N GLY A 475 2.53 27.33 4.57
CA GLY A 475 1.63 26.18 4.67
C GLY A 475 2.17 24.97 3.90
N ARG A 476 2.06 23.81 4.51
CA ARG A 476 2.44 22.51 3.97
C ARG A 476 1.24 21.57 4.00
N TRP A 477 1.09 20.76 2.96
CA TRP A 477 0.02 19.77 2.89
C TRP A 477 0.24 18.64 3.91
N LYS A 478 -0.83 18.25 4.60
CA LYS A 478 -0.87 17.07 5.47
C LYS A 478 -2.01 16.16 5.02
N ALA A 479 -1.66 15.10 4.29
CA ALA A 479 -2.62 14.18 3.69
C ALA A 479 -3.54 13.49 4.71
N GLU A 480 -3.04 13.11 5.88
CA GLU A 480 -3.82 12.44 6.95
C GLU A 480 -5.07 13.24 7.37
N ASP A 481 -4.93 14.56 7.48
CA ASP A 481 -5.99 15.46 7.95
C ASP A 481 -6.64 16.22 6.79
N GLU A 482 -6.21 15.95 5.54
CA GLU A 482 -6.58 16.69 4.34
C GLU A 482 -6.51 18.21 4.52
N SER A 483 -5.43 18.72 5.14
CA SER A 483 -5.33 20.13 5.55
C SER A 483 -3.95 20.74 5.36
N TRP A 484 -3.91 22.08 5.41
CA TRP A 484 -2.67 22.87 5.35
C TRP A 484 -2.18 23.25 6.74
N VAL A 485 -0.92 22.94 7.04
CA VAL A 485 -0.28 23.18 8.34
C VAL A 485 0.84 24.20 8.19
N PHE A 486 0.90 25.18 9.09
CA PHE A 486 1.99 26.16 9.14
C PHE A 486 3.16 25.62 9.98
N ASP A 487 4.36 25.64 9.40
CA ASP A 487 5.58 25.19 10.06
C ASP A 487 6.39 26.38 10.62
N PRO A 488 7.32 26.14 11.56
CA PRO A 488 8.15 27.19 12.15
C PRO A 488 9.30 27.69 11.26
N CYS A 489 9.50 27.08 10.09
CA CYS A 489 10.54 27.46 9.14
C CYS A 489 10.16 27.07 7.71
N THR A 490 10.76 27.75 6.75
CA THR A 490 10.59 27.47 5.32
C THR A 490 11.82 26.77 4.75
N SER A 491 11.60 25.66 4.05
CA SER A 491 12.66 24.88 3.42
C SER A 491 13.37 25.65 2.30
N PRO A 492 14.70 25.47 2.13
CA PRO A 492 15.43 26.00 0.99
C PRO A 492 15.08 25.30 -0.34
N CYS A 493 14.32 24.20 -0.30
CA CYS A 493 13.89 23.47 -1.50
C CYS A 493 12.64 24.07 -2.16
N ILE A 494 11.97 25.00 -1.49
CA ILE A 494 10.80 25.71 -2.02
C ILE A 494 11.26 26.77 -3.02
N ASP A 495 10.60 26.86 -4.18
CA ASP A 495 10.93 27.72 -5.33
C ASP A 495 12.36 27.55 -5.88
N ALA A 496 12.98 26.39 -5.67
CA ALA A 496 14.40 26.19 -5.94
C ALA A 496 14.70 25.37 -7.21
N GLY A 497 13.70 24.71 -7.80
CA GLY A 497 13.84 23.85 -8.97
C GLY A 497 14.14 24.58 -10.28
N ASP A 498 14.22 23.87 -11.40
CA ASP A 498 14.52 24.41 -12.72
C ASP A 498 13.50 25.51 -13.09
N PRO A 499 13.93 26.75 -13.38
CA PRO A 499 13.03 27.85 -13.74
C PRO A 499 12.26 27.64 -15.06
N ASN A 500 12.62 26.62 -15.85
CA ASN A 500 11.93 26.28 -17.10
C ASN A 500 10.93 25.13 -16.95
N MET A 501 10.89 24.47 -15.79
CA MET A 501 9.95 23.38 -15.51
C MET A 501 8.59 23.94 -15.10
N ASP A 502 7.54 23.17 -15.43
CA ASP A 502 6.17 23.56 -15.14
C ASP A 502 5.90 23.48 -13.62
N TRP A 503 5.60 24.63 -13.03
CA TRP A 503 5.24 24.80 -11.63
C TRP A 503 3.73 24.98 -11.44
N THR A 504 2.95 25.09 -12.52
CA THR A 504 1.59 25.64 -12.48
C THR A 504 0.61 24.79 -11.69
N ALA A 505 0.92 23.53 -11.40
CA ALA A 505 0.13 22.66 -10.55
C ALA A 505 0.28 22.97 -9.05
N GLU A 506 1.38 23.63 -8.63
CA GLU A 506 1.56 24.07 -7.25
C GLU A 506 0.54 25.15 -6.88
N LEU A 507 -0.01 25.01 -5.67
CA LEU A 507 -1.05 25.91 -5.18
C LEU A 507 -0.45 27.23 -4.67
N TRP A 508 -1.14 28.34 -4.94
CA TRP A 508 -0.70 29.67 -4.47
C TRP A 508 -0.72 29.73 -2.93
N PRO A 509 0.29 30.38 -2.29
CA PRO A 509 1.44 31.03 -2.90
C PRO A 509 2.52 30.04 -3.37
N HIS A 510 2.93 30.14 -4.64
CA HIS A 510 3.81 29.16 -5.31
C HIS A 510 5.14 29.79 -5.81
N GLY A 511 5.38 31.08 -5.54
CA GLY A 511 6.62 31.79 -5.91
C GLY A 511 6.93 31.96 -7.42
N GLY A 512 6.21 31.25 -8.30
CA GLY A 512 6.39 31.28 -9.76
C GLY A 512 7.53 30.38 -10.24
N ARG A 513 7.95 29.40 -9.43
CA ARG A 513 9.05 28.49 -9.72
C ARG A 513 8.82 27.19 -8.96
N ILE A 514 9.07 26.06 -9.62
CA ILE A 514 8.77 24.73 -9.07
C ILE A 514 9.62 24.43 -7.83
N ASN A 515 9.04 23.75 -6.85
CA ASN A 515 9.75 23.16 -5.72
C ASN A 515 10.63 21.97 -6.16
N MET A 516 11.68 21.67 -5.39
CA MET A 516 12.44 20.42 -5.55
C MET A 516 11.75 19.26 -4.78
N GLY A 517 11.97 18.02 -5.24
CA GLY A 517 11.56 16.77 -4.60
C GLY A 517 10.26 16.18 -5.13
N ALA A 518 9.84 15.05 -4.56
CA ALA A 518 8.69 14.25 -4.96
C ALA A 518 7.36 15.02 -5.08
N TYR A 519 7.16 16.05 -4.26
CA TYR A 519 5.95 16.87 -4.27
C TYR A 519 6.09 18.13 -5.12
N GLY A 520 7.27 18.40 -5.69
CA GLY A 520 7.47 19.54 -6.59
C GLY A 520 6.64 19.41 -7.86
N GLY A 521 5.97 20.50 -8.24
CA GLY A 521 5.08 20.54 -9.40
C GLY A 521 3.77 19.78 -9.18
N THR A 522 3.36 19.53 -7.93
CA THR A 522 2.06 18.93 -7.61
C THR A 522 1.21 19.91 -6.79
N ALA A 523 -0.11 19.64 -6.69
CA ALA A 523 -0.98 20.45 -5.85
C ALA A 523 -0.68 20.30 -4.34
N GLU A 524 0.07 19.27 -3.95
CA GLU A 524 0.48 18.97 -2.58
C GLU A 524 1.78 19.69 -2.18
N ALA A 525 2.44 20.34 -3.15
CA ALA A 525 3.68 21.07 -2.91
C ALA A 525 3.55 22.08 -1.77
N SER A 526 4.55 22.13 -0.88
CA SER A 526 4.60 23.12 0.19
C SER A 526 4.61 24.55 -0.36
N MET A 527 3.80 25.42 0.23
CA MET A 527 3.61 26.78 -0.28
C MET A 527 4.82 27.67 0.02
N SER A 528 4.99 28.71 -0.80
CA SER A 528 6.05 29.70 -0.69
C SER A 528 5.66 30.90 0.15
N LEU A 529 6.62 31.51 0.85
CA LEU A 529 6.43 32.84 1.44
C LEU A 529 6.38 33.96 0.37
N ASN A 530 6.70 33.63 -0.88
CA ASN A 530 6.66 34.56 -2.00
C ASN A 530 5.27 34.61 -2.64
N GLU A 531 4.55 35.70 -2.39
CA GLU A 531 3.20 35.98 -2.90
C GLU A 531 3.18 36.44 -4.38
N VAL A 532 4.10 35.97 -5.22
CA VAL A 532 4.05 36.25 -6.67
C VAL A 532 2.73 35.73 -7.25
N GLY A 533 2.11 36.53 -8.11
CA GLY A 533 0.81 36.23 -8.72
C GLY A 533 -0.37 36.63 -7.84
N ASN A 534 -1.50 35.95 -8.05
CA ASN A 534 -2.72 36.13 -7.26
C ASN A 534 -3.41 34.77 -7.13
N ILE A 535 -3.95 34.44 -5.95
CA ILE A 535 -4.68 33.18 -5.72
C ILE A 535 -5.86 32.98 -6.70
N CYS A 536 -6.42 34.06 -7.23
CA CYS A 536 -7.54 34.04 -8.16
C CYS A 536 -7.12 34.03 -9.64
N ASP A 537 -5.82 34.15 -9.94
CA ASP A 537 -5.27 33.96 -11.29
C ASP A 537 -5.06 32.46 -11.51
N LEU A 538 -6.13 31.78 -11.95
CA LEU A 538 -6.18 30.32 -12.02
C LEU A 538 -5.52 29.77 -13.28
N ASN A 539 -5.41 30.60 -14.32
CA ASN A 539 -4.77 30.26 -15.59
C ASN A 539 -3.31 30.74 -15.69
N HIS A 540 -2.83 31.50 -14.70
CA HIS A 540 -1.47 32.03 -14.61
C HIS A 540 -1.09 32.99 -15.75
N ASP A 541 -2.04 33.78 -16.26
CA ASP A 541 -1.81 34.78 -17.32
C ASP A 541 -1.48 36.19 -16.81
N GLY A 542 -1.41 36.36 -15.50
CA GLY A 542 -1.00 37.59 -14.82
C GLY A 542 -2.14 38.58 -14.60
N ALA A 543 -3.40 38.17 -14.84
CA ALA A 543 -4.58 38.97 -14.55
C ALA A 543 -5.69 38.09 -13.96
N VAL A 544 -6.56 38.70 -13.14
CA VAL A 544 -7.79 38.02 -12.68
C VAL A 544 -8.95 38.51 -13.54
N ASP A 545 -9.40 37.66 -14.46
CA ASP A 545 -10.45 38.01 -15.42
C ASP A 545 -11.47 36.90 -15.73
N LEU A 546 -12.24 37.09 -16.80
CA LEU A 546 -13.33 36.18 -17.16
C LEU A 546 -12.84 34.77 -17.47
N LYS A 547 -11.58 34.58 -17.86
CA LYS A 547 -11.00 33.25 -18.07
C LYS A 547 -10.80 32.52 -16.75
N ASP A 548 -10.34 33.21 -15.71
CA ASP A 548 -10.22 32.62 -14.37
C ASP A 548 -11.58 32.33 -13.77
N TRP A 549 -12.55 33.20 -14.05
CA TRP A 549 -13.94 32.96 -13.65
C TRP A 549 -14.49 31.69 -14.31
N ASP A 550 -14.16 31.43 -15.57
CA ASP A 550 -14.58 30.22 -16.29
C ASP A 550 -14.06 28.97 -15.54
N LEU A 551 -12.75 28.93 -15.28
CA LEU A 551 -12.09 27.85 -14.53
C LEU A 551 -12.66 27.66 -13.12
N PHE A 552 -12.93 28.76 -12.41
CA PHE A 552 -13.56 28.74 -11.10
C PHE A 552 -14.98 28.18 -11.16
N SER A 553 -15.79 28.69 -12.09
CA SER A 553 -17.22 28.36 -12.20
C SER A 553 -17.46 26.92 -12.64
N ASP A 554 -16.56 26.35 -13.42
CA ASP A 554 -16.57 24.93 -13.82
C ASP A 554 -16.44 23.98 -12.61
N LYS A 555 -15.87 24.46 -11.51
CA LYS A 555 -15.67 23.71 -10.26
C LYS A 555 -16.67 24.08 -9.18
N TRP A 556 -17.68 24.91 -9.47
CA TRP A 556 -18.65 25.34 -8.48
C TRP A 556 -19.35 24.16 -7.79
N LYS A 557 -19.30 24.12 -6.46
CA LYS A 557 -19.80 23.04 -5.58
C LYS A 557 -19.11 21.69 -5.71
N TRP A 558 -17.93 21.62 -6.32
CA TRP A 558 -17.10 20.43 -6.20
C TRP A 558 -16.61 20.32 -4.75
N GLU A 559 -16.72 19.12 -4.19
CA GLU A 559 -16.19 18.75 -2.88
C GLU A 559 -14.93 17.89 -3.13
N GLN A 560 -13.79 18.56 -3.24
CA GLN A 560 -12.51 17.92 -3.52
C GLN A 560 -11.40 18.79 -2.96
N VAL A 561 -10.48 18.16 -2.23
CA VAL A 561 -9.29 18.80 -1.69
C VAL A 561 -8.27 19.12 -2.79
N LEU A 562 -7.40 20.08 -2.53
CA LEU A 562 -6.31 20.48 -3.46
C LEU A 562 -6.79 21.05 -4.82
N LEU A 563 -7.99 21.61 -4.87
CA LEU A 563 -8.48 22.31 -6.06
C LEU A 563 -7.96 23.75 -6.11
N LYS A 564 -7.43 24.20 -7.24
CA LYS A 564 -7.06 25.62 -7.45
C LYS A 564 -8.22 26.60 -7.21
N ALA A 565 -9.45 26.18 -7.54
CA ALA A 565 -10.66 26.97 -7.38
C ALA A 565 -11.18 27.02 -5.92
N ASP A 566 -10.72 26.12 -5.06
CA ASP A 566 -10.97 26.21 -3.60
C ASP A 566 -9.92 27.19 -3.04
N LEU A 567 -10.32 28.46 -2.96
CA LEU A 567 -9.46 29.60 -2.66
C LEU A 567 -9.26 29.78 -1.15
N ASP A 568 -10.22 29.35 -0.32
CA ASP A 568 -10.07 29.35 1.14
C ASP A 568 -9.56 28.00 1.70
N ARG A 569 -9.36 27.01 0.83
CA ARG A 569 -8.76 25.69 1.13
C ARG A 569 -9.57 24.87 2.13
N ASN A 570 -10.90 24.98 2.06
CA ASN A 570 -11.79 24.27 2.98
C ASN A 570 -12.30 22.92 2.45
N GLY A 571 -11.90 22.53 1.22
CA GLY A 571 -12.32 21.30 0.55
C GLY A 571 -13.55 21.44 -0.36
N VAL A 572 -14.18 22.62 -0.41
CA VAL A 572 -15.41 22.86 -1.18
C VAL A 572 -15.38 24.20 -1.88
N VAL A 573 -15.62 24.21 -3.19
CA VAL A 573 -15.73 25.46 -3.97
C VAL A 573 -17.12 26.08 -3.77
N GLU A 574 -17.21 27.14 -2.99
CA GLU A 574 -18.48 27.75 -2.61
C GLU A 574 -18.47 29.28 -2.53
N VAL A 575 -19.48 29.85 -1.87
CA VAL A 575 -19.70 31.31 -1.82
C VAL A 575 -18.55 32.06 -1.14
N ARG A 576 -17.80 31.39 -0.24
CA ARG A 576 -16.62 31.96 0.40
C ARG A 576 -15.49 32.17 -0.61
N ASP A 577 -15.26 31.20 -1.49
CA ASP A 577 -14.29 31.32 -2.57
C ASP A 577 -14.71 32.38 -3.57
N ALA A 578 -16.00 32.41 -3.96
CA ALA A 578 -16.52 33.46 -4.84
C ALA A 578 -16.31 34.86 -4.25
N TYR A 579 -16.41 35.01 -2.92
CA TYR A 579 -16.10 36.27 -2.26
C TYR A 579 -14.61 36.63 -2.39
N ILE A 580 -13.68 35.68 -2.19
CA ILE A 580 -12.24 35.90 -2.39
C ILE A 580 -11.96 36.28 -3.85
N PHE A 581 -12.57 35.57 -4.80
CA PHE A 581 -12.43 35.82 -6.23
C PHE A 581 -12.88 37.23 -6.60
N VAL A 582 -14.07 37.64 -6.18
CA VAL A 582 -14.60 38.99 -6.46
C VAL A 582 -13.76 40.08 -5.80
N CYS A 583 -13.18 39.83 -4.61
CA CYS A 583 -12.26 40.77 -3.96
C CYS A 583 -10.97 41.01 -4.76
N ASN A 584 -10.57 40.05 -5.60
CA ASN A 584 -9.38 40.13 -6.45
C ASN A 584 -9.71 40.40 -7.93
N TRP A 585 -10.98 40.61 -8.26
CA TRP A 585 -11.42 40.82 -9.64
C TRP A 585 -10.74 42.03 -10.29
N LEU A 586 -10.32 41.88 -11.55
CA LEU A 586 -9.56 42.88 -12.32
C LEU A 586 -8.17 43.18 -11.76
N TRP A 587 -7.63 42.34 -10.88
CA TRP A 587 -6.20 42.41 -10.55
C TRP A 587 -5.35 42.27 -11.82
N GLY A 588 -4.22 42.98 -11.88
CA GLY A 588 -3.31 42.97 -13.03
C GLY A 588 -3.77 43.78 -14.26
N LYS A 589 -4.93 44.46 -14.22
CA LYS A 589 -5.47 45.26 -15.33
C LYS A 589 -5.13 46.75 -15.30
#